data_AF-A0AA37K897-F1
#
_entry.id   AF-A0AA37K897-F1
#
_cell.length_a   1.000
_cell.length_b   1.000
_cell.length_c   1.000
_cell.angle_alpha   90.00
_cell.angle_beta   90.00
_cell.angle_gamma   90.00
#
_symmetry.space_group_name_H-M   'P 1'
#
loop_
_entity.id
_entity.type
_entity.pdbx_description
1 polymer ?
#
loop_
_entity_poly.entity_id
_entity_poly.type
_entity_poly.pdbx_seq_one_letter_code
_entity_poly.pdbx_strand_id
1 'polypeptide(L)'
;MSLGYGEQKHPVTGETFFHHGIDFSVNHYLLSAVATGTVSAIGSDAEHGIYQTIRYGKYEVTYRHLSNVFANFSQSVKAGQTIAISGDLLHMEVRFDGEEINPLEFLTMLYGNIKALEHNALIGMGEALDMNIPSPYDTDRQEIETLMLRFLPSYFEDLQQGAYSLPEHMEQSLRNIFSLGASKHYFYETMPSMANPLGIGNRCMPLAAKVQNLLIADFLNYLAMRHQVYLSTMDEVLKKNSKSKP
;
A
#
# COMPACT_ATOMS: atom_id res chain seq x y z
N MET A 1 14.87 -8.22 5.58
CA MET A 1 14.59 -8.91 6.85
C MET A 1 15.65 -9.99 7.01
N SER A 2 16.36 -10.00 8.14
CA SER A 2 17.42 -10.97 8.46
C SER A 2 16.91 -12.10 9.37
N LEU A 3 15.94 -11.83 10.24
CA LEU A 3 15.29 -12.82 11.11
C LEU A 3 13.81 -12.49 11.29
N GLY A 4 12.94 -13.51 11.23
CA GLY A 4 11.48 -13.35 11.31
C GLY A 4 10.93 -13.61 12.72
N TYR A 5 9.68 -13.20 12.94
CA TYR A 5 8.94 -13.47 14.17
C TYR A 5 8.60 -14.95 14.32
N GLY A 6 8.50 -15.44 15.56
CA GLY A 6 8.04 -16.79 15.88
C GLY A 6 9.17 -17.77 16.19
N GLU A 7 8.88 -19.06 16.08
CA GLU A 7 9.87 -20.11 16.38
C GLU A 7 10.99 -20.13 15.34
N GLN A 8 12.22 -19.96 15.81
CA GLN A 8 13.45 -19.94 15.03
C GLN A 8 14.39 -21.04 15.50
N LYS A 9 15.33 -21.44 14.63
CA LYS A 9 16.36 -22.43 14.96
C LYS A 9 17.73 -21.77 14.90
N HIS A 10 18.48 -21.85 16.00
CA HIS A 10 19.81 -21.27 16.06
C HIS A 10 20.75 -21.97 15.07
N PRO A 11 21.46 -21.24 14.19
CA PRO A 11 22.21 -21.85 13.08
C PRO A 11 23.42 -22.68 13.55
N VAL A 12 24.01 -22.34 14.70
CA VAL A 12 25.16 -23.06 15.27
C VAL A 12 24.74 -24.19 16.22
N THR A 13 23.96 -23.89 17.26
CA THR A 13 23.57 -24.88 18.28
C THR A 13 22.42 -25.80 17.83
N GLY A 14 21.61 -25.38 16.86
CA GLY A 14 20.42 -26.11 16.42
C GLY A 14 19.24 -26.05 17.39
N GLU A 15 19.35 -25.30 18.49
CA GLU A 15 18.30 -25.14 19.48
C GLU A 15 17.18 -24.24 18.94
N THR A 16 15.94 -24.56 19.33
CA THR A 16 14.76 -23.76 19.01
C THR A 16 14.59 -22.64 20.03
N PHE A 17 14.33 -21.42 19.56
CA PHE A 17 13.98 -20.29 20.41
C PHE A 17 12.85 -19.50 19.75
N PHE A 18 12.13 -18.70 20.53
CA PHE A 18 11.09 -17.84 20.00
C PHE A 18 11.63 -16.42 19.80
N HIS A 19 11.51 -15.89 18.59
CA HIS A 19 11.91 -14.53 18.26
C HIS A 19 10.72 -13.58 18.37
N HIS A 20 10.76 -12.69 19.35
CA HIS A 20 9.67 -11.79 19.76
C HIS A 20 9.50 -10.54 18.88
N GLY A 21 10.17 -10.51 17.73
CA GLY A 21 10.12 -9.38 16.81
C GLY A 21 10.56 -9.76 15.41
N ILE A 22 10.95 -8.76 14.63
CA ILE A 22 11.60 -8.96 13.34
C ILE A 22 12.90 -8.17 13.29
N ASP A 23 13.90 -8.74 12.62
CA ASP A 23 15.20 -8.13 12.44
C ASP A 23 15.42 -7.68 11.00
N PHE A 24 16.04 -6.51 10.88
CA PHE A 24 16.54 -5.99 9.62
C PHE A 24 18.04 -5.75 9.74
N SER A 25 18.80 -6.36 8.83
CA SER A 25 20.16 -5.91 8.55
C SER A 25 20.07 -4.57 7.82
N VAL A 26 20.58 -3.53 8.48
CA VAL A 26 20.54 -2.13 8.04
C VAL A 26 21.89 -1.51 8.29
N ASN A 27 22.11 -0.27 7.87
CA ASN A 27 23.34 0.45 8.18
C ASN A 27 22.99 1.92 8.43
N HIS A 28 22.87 2.29 9.70
CA HIS A 28 22.61 3.65 10.14
C HIS A 28 21.42 4.31 9.43
N TYR A 29 20.32 3.57 9.29
CA TYR A 29 19.15 3.99 8.55
C TYR A 29 18.29 4.96 9.38
N LEU A 30 17.76 6.01 8.72
CA LEU A 30 16.86 6.96 9.37
C LEU A 30 15.49 6.31 9.59
N LEU A 31 15.04 6.28 10.83
CA LEU A 31 13.74 5.76 11.21
C LEU A 31 12.73 6.91 11.33
N SER A 32 11.57 6.74 10.70
CA SER A 32 10.45 7.67 10.78
C SER A 32 9.29 7.05 11.55
N ALA A 33 8.53 7.89 12.25
CA ALA A 33 7.30 7.46 12.91
C ALA A 33 6.28 6.96 11.88
N VAL A 34 5.78 5.74 12.09
CA VAL A 34 4.86 5.06 11.16
C VAL A 34 3.44 5.66 11.17
N ALA A 35 3.08 6.35 12.25
CA ALA A 35 1.83 7.10 12.40
C ALA A 35 2.04 8.30 13.33
N THR A 36 1.00 9.11 13.54
CA THR A 36 1.02 10.13 14.59
C THR A 36 0.79 9.48 15.94
N GLY A 37 1.62 9.79 16.93
CA GLY A 37 1.59 9.14 18.24
C GLY A 37 2.44 9.85 19.28
N THR A 38 2.74 9.14 20.36
CA THR A 38 3.52 9.67 21.48
C THR A 38 4.62 8.69 21.87
N VAL A 39 5.84 9.20 22.08
CA VAL A 39 6.95 8.40 22.60
C VAL A 39 6.63 7.95 24.02
N SER A 40 6.45 6.65 24.22
CA SER A 40 6.00 6.05 25.49
C SER A 40 7.14 5.42 26.30
N ALA A 41 8.31 5.16 25.69
CA ALA A 41 9.51 4.74 26.41
C ALA A 41 10.78 5.09 25.63
N ILE A 42 11.86 5.36 26.37
CA ILE A 42 13.23 5.45 25.87
C ILE A 42 14.12 4.83 26.94
N GLY A 43 15.06 3.99 26.53
CA GLY A 43 16.02 3.40 27.44
C GLY A 43 17.26 2.88 26.73
N SER A 44 18.18 2.34 27.52
CA SER A 44 19.36 1.67 27.02
C SER A 44 19.78 0.58 28.00
N ASP A 45 20.02 -0.61 27.49
CA ASP A 45 20.60 -1.71 28.26
C ASP A 45 21.48 -2.60 27.36
N ALA A 46 22.14 -3.60 27.96
CA ALA A 46 23.10 -4.45 27.26
C ALA A 46 22.45 -5.41 26.24
N GLU A 47 21.19 -5.77 26.44
CA GLU A 47 20.46 -6.72 25.59
C GLU A 47 19.81 -6.00 24.41
N HIS A 48 19.14 -4.88 24.67
CA HIS A 48 18.35 -4.15 23.68
C HIS A 48 19.13 -3.03 22.98
N GLY A 49 20.32 -2.66 23.50
CA GLY A 49 21.00 -1.43 23.10
C GLY A 49 20.15 -0.20 23.43
N ILE A 50 20.32 0.89 22.69
CA ILE A 50 19.40 2.04 22.79
C ILE A 50 18.08 1.62 22.14
N TYR A 51 16.97 1.88 22.84
CA TYR A 51 15.64 1.57 22.34
C TYR A 51 14.66 2.70 22.59
N GLN A 52 13.63 2.74 21.74
CA GLN A 52 12.52 3.69 21.82
C GLN A 52 11.21 2.98 21.50
N THR A 53 10.19 3.21 22.32
CA THR A 53 8.82 2.76 22.07
C THR A 53 7.93 3.95 21.77
N ILE A 54 7.12 3.82 20.72
CA ILE A 54 6.12 4.83 20.34
C ILE A 54 4.74 4.20 20.36
N ARG A 55 3.81 4.88 21.02
CA ARG A 55 2.40 4.50 21.08
C ARG A 55 1.59 5.22 20.01
N TYR A 56 0.88 4.43 19.20
CA TYR A 56 -0.02 4.86 18.15
C TYR A 56 -1.44 4.36 18.47
N GLY A 57 -2.14 5.06 19.36
CA GLY A 57 -3.42 4.60 19.89
C GLY A 57 -3.25 3.33 20.73
N LYS A 58 -3.83 2.21 20.28
CA LYS A 58 -3.69 0.90 20.93
C LYS A 58 -2.42 0.15 20.53
N TYR A 59 -1.72 0.59 19.50
CA TYR A 59 -0.47 -0.04 19.08
C TYR A 59 0.72 0.57 19.81
N GLU A 60 1.69 -0.27 20.16
CA GLU A 60 3.00 0.14 20.63
C GLU A 60 4.06 -0.51 19.74
N VAL A 61 4.97 0.30 19.20
CA VAL A 61 6.07 -0.18 18.36
C VAL A 61 7.38 0.15 19.05
N THR A 62 8.18 -0.88 19.32
CA THR A 62 9.50 -0.74 19.94
C THR A 62 10.58 -0.95 18.89
N TYR A 63 11.51 -0.01 18.80
CA TYR A 63 12.71 -0.11 17.98
C TYR A 63 13.93 -0.25 18.89
N ARG A 64 14.75 -1.26 18.65
CA ARG A 64 15.96 -1.57 19.43
C ARG A 64 17.22 -1.50 18.58
N HIS A 65 18.38 -1.56 19.23
CA HIS A 65 19.70 -1.43 18.62
C HIS A 65 19.85 -0.11 17.85
N LEU A 66 19.28 0.96 18.38
CA LEU A 66 19.40 2.30 17.81
C LEU A 66 20.81 2.84 18.05
N SER A 67 21.32 3.60 17.09
CA SER A 67 22.56 4.36 17.27
C SER A 67 22.28 5.75 17.85
N ASN A 68 21.09 6.31 17.58
CA ASN A 68 20.67 7.59 18.13
C ASN A 68 19.13 7.72 18.17
N VAL A 69 18.61 8.52 19.09
CA VAL A 69 17.19 8.88 19.21
C VAL A 69 17.03 10.40 19.19
N PHE A 70 16.07 10.90 18.41
CA PHE A 70 15.80 12.34 18.25
C PHE A 70 14.57 12.81 19.01
N ALA A 71 13.64 11.89 19.31
CA ALA A 71 12.42 12.21 20.03
C ALA A 71 12.55 11.87 21.51
N ASN A 72 12.06 12.75 22.38
CA ASN A 72 12.11 12.61 23.83
C ASN A 72 10.90 11.86 24.39
N PHE A 73 11.03 11.33 25.61
CA PHE A 73 9.91 10.70 26.32
C PHE A 73 8.72 11.67 26.43
N SER A 74 7.50 11.17 26.25
CA SER A 74 6.25 11.94 26.20
C SER A 74 6.12 12.93 25.03
N GLN A 75 7.08 12.98 24.11
CA GLN A 75 6.99 13.83 22.93
C GLN A 75 5.96 13.27 21.93
N SER A 76 5.08 14.14 21.44
CA SER A 76 4.23 13.83 20.29
C SER A 76 5.04 13.83 19.00
N VAL A 77 4.85 12.80 18.18
CA VAL A 77 5.48 12.66 16.86
C VAL A 77 4.41 12.58 15.78
N LYS A 78 4.72 13.13 14.60
CA LYS A 78 3.84 13.04 13.43
C LYS A 78 4.26 11.89 12.52
N ALA A 79 3.30 11.30 11.80
CA ALA A 79 3.61 10.34 10.74
C ALA A 79 4.69 10.90 9.78
N GLY A 80 5.69 10.08 9.46
CA GLY A 80 6.82 10.45 8.61
C GLY A 80 7.94 11.25 9.29
N GLN A 81 7.73 11.77 10.50
CA GLN A 81 8.76 12.50 11.25
C GLN A 81 9.91 11.55 11.61
N THR A 82 11.15 11.96 11.33
CA THR A 82 12.35 11.24 11.78
C THR A 82 12.43 11.20 13.30
N ILE A 83 12.61 10.00 13.86
CA ILE A 83 12.59 9.73 15.31
C ILE A 83 13.89 9.15 15.84
N ALA A 84 14.66 8.45 15.00
CA ALA A 84 15.88 7.75 15.41
C ALA A 84 16.77 7.39 14.20
N ILE A 85 17.97 6.90 14.51
CA ILE A 85 18.86 6.22 13.56
C ILE A 85 19.06 4.79 14.06
N SER A 86 18.97 3.79 13.18
CA SER A 86 19.34 2.41 13.52
C SER A 86 20.84 2.27 13.76
N GLY A 87 21.27 1.18 14.39
CA GLY A 87 22.63 0.67 14.23
C GLY A 87 22.78 -0.13 12.93
N ASP A 88 23.62 -1.15 12.98
CA ASP A 88 23.80 -2.13 11.88
C ASP A 88 22.72 -3.24 11.88
N LEU A 89 21.93 -3.27 12.95
CA LEU A 89 20.77 -4.13 13.13
C LEU A 89 19.62 -3.25 13.61
N LEU A 90 18.42 -3.53 13.14
CA LEU A 90 17.19 -2.99 13.68
C LEU A 90 16.30 -4.15 14.09
N HIS A 91 15.98 -4.21 15.37
CA HIS A 91 14.97 -5.13 15.89
C HIS A 91 13.69 -4.35 16.19
N MET A 92 12.57 -4.86 15.68
CA MET A 92 11.25 -4.24 15.79
C MET A 92 10.27 -5.20 16.45
N GLU A 93 9.59 -4.71 17.49
CA GLU A 93 8.50 -5.42 18.18
C GLU A 93 7.21 -4.61 18.08
N VAL A 94 6.07 -5.29 18.10
CA VAL A 94 4.76 -4.65 18.07
C VAL A 94 3.85 -5.28 19.12
N ARG A 95 3.14 -4.42 19.85
CA ARG A 95 2.04 -4.82 20.73
C ARG A 95 0.74 -4.13 20.32
N PHE A 96 -0.38 -4.82 20.47
CA PHE A 96 -1.72 -4.27 20.34
C PHE A 96 -2.50 -4.50 21.62
N ASP A 97 -2.90 -3.42 22.28
CA ASP A 97 -3.66 -3.45 23.54
C ASP A 97 -2.96 -4.26 24.65
N GLY A 98 -1.62 -4.23 24.66
CA GLY A 98 -0.77 -4.94 25.61
C GLY A 98 -0.28 -6.31 25.15
N GLU A 99 -0.91 -6.92 24.14
CA GLU A 99 -0.56 -8.24 23.63
C GLU A 99 0.48 -8.14 22.50
N GLU A 100 1.50 -9.00 22.53
CA GLU A 100 2.49 -9.12 21.46
C GLU A 100 1.83 -9.67 20.19
N ILE A 101 2.14 -9.04 19.05
CA ILE A 101 1.68 -9.50 17.73
C ILE A 101 2.87 -9.59 16.79
N ASN A 102 2.72 -10.40 15.73
CA ASN A 102 3.72 -10.49 14.69
C ASN A 102 3.90 -9.11 14.00
N PRO A 103 5.10 -8.49 14.06
CA PRO A 103 5.34 -7.20 13.43
C PRO A 103 5.09 -7.20 11.92
N LEU A 104 5.20 -8.35 11.25
CA LEU A 104 4.91 -8.45 9.81
C LEU A 104 3.42 -8.22 9.50
N GLU A 105 2.50 -8.64 10.38
CA GLU A 105 1.06 -8.37 10.22
C GLU A 105 0.78 -6.88 10.33
N PHE A 106 1.40 -6.22 11.31
CA PHE A 106 1.33 -4.78 11.49
C PHE A 106 1.87 -4.01 10.27
N LEU A 107 3.05 -4.38 9.77
CA LEU A 107 3.64 -3.77 8.58
C LEU A 107 2.79 -4.01 7.33
N THR A 108 2.20 -5.20 7.19
CA THR A 108 1.31 -5.53 6.07
C THR A 108 0.04 -4.69 6.11
N MET A 109 -0.56 -4.51 7.30
CA MET A 109 -1.69 -3.61 7.50
C MET A 109 -1.31 -2.16 7.16
N LEU A 110 -0.17 -1.65 7.65
CA LEU A 110 0.28 -0.30 7.33
C LEU A 110 0.52 -0.12 5.84
N TYR A 111 1.18 -1.07 5.19
CA TYR A 111 1.39 -1.06 3.75
C TYR A 111 0.05 -1.07 3.00
N GLY A 112 -0.89 -1.91 3.40
CA GLY A 112 -2.25 -1.95 2.85
C GLY A 112 -2.98 -0.62 3.00
N ASN A 113 -2.88 0.02 4.17
CA ASN A 113 -3.46 1.35 4.42
C ASN A 113 -2.77 2.44 3.60
N ILE A 114 -1.44 2.41 3.47
CA ILE A 114 -0.70 3.36 2.62
C ILE A 114 -1.08 3.15 1.16
N LYS A 115 -1.19 1.90 0.69
CA LYS A 115 -1.65 1.60 -0.67
C LYS A 115 -3.10 2.01 -0.89
N ALA A 116 -3.97 1.82 0.09
CA ALA A 116 -5.35 2.31 0.05
C ALA A 116 -5.40 3.84 0.11
N LEU A 117 -4.49 4.52 0.81
CA LEU A 117 -4.37 5.97 0.85
C LEU A 117 -3.73 6.54 -0.42
N GLU A 118 -2.75 5.87 -1.02
CA GLU A 118 -2.22 6.18 -2.35
C GLU A 118 -3.30 5.96 -3.39
N HIS A 119 -4.11 4.92 -3.24
CA HIS A 119 -5.26 4.66 -4.09
C HIS A 119 -6.39 5.67 -3.86
N ASN A 120 -6.64 6.07 -2.61
CA ASN A 120 -7.56 7.16 -2.28
C ASN A 120 -7.00 8.52 -2.64
N ALA A 121 -5.68 8.68 -2.73
CA ALA A 121 -5.01 9.85 -3.25
C ALA A 121 -4.94 9.81 -4.77
N LEU A 122 -5.05 8.64 -5.42
CA LEU A 122 -5.29 8.43 -6.85
C LEU A 122 -6.78 8.63 -7.19
N ILE A 123 -7.70 8.26 -6.30
CA ILE A 123 -9.13 8.63 -6.35
C ILE A 123 -9.28 10.13 -6.02
N GLY A 124 -8.43 10.65 -5.14
CA GLY A 124 -8.19 12.06 -4.87
C GLY A 124 -7.35 12.74 -5.96
N MET A 125 -6.71 11.99 -6.87
CA MET A 125 -6.27 12.46 -8.18
C MET A 125 -7.43 12.40 -9.19
N GLY A 126 -8.54 11.74 -8.87
CA GLY A 126 -9.83 12.04 -9.45
C GLY A 126 -10.47 13.33 -8.91
N GLU A 127 -9.86 13.97 -7.89
CA GLU A 127 -10.14 15.35 -7.49
C GLU A 127 -9.00 16.33 -7.88
N ALA A 128 -7.74 15.89 -7.92
CA ALA A 128 -6.58 16.72 -8.32
C ALA A 128 -6.30 16.71 -9.83
N LEU A 129 -6.83 15.72 -10.56
CA LEU A 129 -7.29 15.90 -11.93
C LEU A 129 -8.80 16.01 -11.79
N ASP A 130 -9.29 17.24 -11.62
CA ASP A 130 -10.66 17.58 -12.02
C ASP A 130 -10.77 17.33 -13.53
N MET A 131 -10.88 16.04 -13.87
CA MET A 131 -11.22 15.54 -15.17
C MET A 131 -12.69 15.92 -15.32
N ASN A 132 -12.97 17.17 -15.73
CA ASN A 132 -14.28 17.60 -16.25
C ASN A 132 -14.63 16.85 -17.56
N ILE A 133 -14.34 15.55 -17.63
CA ILE A 133 -14.62 14.62 -18.71
C ILE A 133 -15.62 13.62 -18.14
N PRO A 134 -16.88 13.66 -18.57
CA PRO A 134 -17.91 12.74 -18.12
C PRO A 134 -17.45 11.28 -18.23
N SER A 135 -17.55 10.53 -17.13
CA SER A 135 -17.29 9.10 -17.09
C SER A 135 -18.61 8.33 -17.02
N PRO A 136 -18.74 7.17 -17.70
CA PRO A 136 -19.91 6.30 -17.53
C PRO A 136 -20.06 5.77 -16.09
N TYR A 137 -19.04 5.90 -15.26
CA TYR A 137 -19.00 5.43 -13.87
C TYR A 137 -19.36 6.51 -12.84
N ASP A 138 -19.65 7.74 -13.27
CA ASP A 138 -19.92 8.86 -12.36
C ASP A 138 -21.13 8.61 -11.45
N THR A 139 -22.17 7.93 -11.97
CA THR A 139 -23.38 7.58 -11.21
C THR A 139 -23.10 6.62 -10.05
N ASP A 140 -22.20 5.67 -10.27
CA ASP A 140 -21.91 4.56 -9.33
C ASP A 140 -20.60 4.77 -8.56
N ARG A 141 -20.04 5.99 -8.63
CA ARG A 141 -18.69 6.30 -8.14
C ARG A 141 -18.44 5.83 -6.71
N GLN A 142 -19.36 6.14 -5.79
CA GLN A 142 -19.22 5.78 -4.36
C GLN A 142 -19.24 4.26 -4.13
N GLU A 143 -20.05 3.53 -4.90
CA GLU A 143 -20.12 2.07 -4.84
C GLU A 143 -18.83 1.46 -5.37
N ILE A 144 -18.34 1.95 -6.52
CA ILE A 144 -17.08 1.52 -7.13
C ILE A 144 -15.92 1.76 -6.17
N GLU A 145 -15.82 2.94 -5.55
CA GLU A 145 -14.78 3.27 -4.57
C GLU A 145 -14.80 2.29 -3.39
N THR A 146 -15.99 1.96 -2.88
CA THR A 146 -16.15 0.98 -1.78
C THR A 146 -15.71 -0.42 -2.19
N LEU A 147 -16.04 -0.84 -3.41
CA LEU A 147 -15.63 -2.12 -3.96
C LEU A 147 -14.11 -2.17 -4.18
N MET A 148 -13.51 -1.09 -4.69
CA MET A 148 -12.06 -0.98 -4.85
C MET A 148 -11.35 -1.07 -3.50
N LEU A 149 -11.79 -0.32 -2.49
CA LEU A 149 -11.21 -0.42 -1.14
C LEU A 149 -11.21 -1.85 -0.58
N ARG A 150 -12.23 -2.63 -0.91
CA ARG A 150 -12.39 -3.99 -0.42
C ARG A 150 -11.62 -5.04 -1.22
N PHE A 151 -11.61 -4.95 -2.55
CA PHE A 151 -11.18 -6.04 -3.42
C PHE A 151 -9.96 -5.73 -4.29
N LEU A 152 -9.51 -4.48 -4.33
CA LEU A 152 -8.33 -4.08 -5.09
C LEU A 152 -7.05 -4.85 -4.67
N PRO A 153 -6.80 -5.17 -3.37
CA PRO A 153 -5.65 -5.99 -2.99
C PRO A 153 -5.67 -7.37 -3.65
N SER A 154 -6.81 -8.06 -3.61
CA SER A 154 -6.98 -9.40 -4.21
C SER A 154 -6.87 -9.35 -5.73
N TYR A 155 -7.40 -8.30 -6.37
CA TYR A 155 -7.26 -8.08 -7.80
C TYR A 155 -5.79 -7.99 -8.23
N PHE A 156 -4.97 -7.22 -7.51
CA PHE A 156 -3.54 -7.10 -7.80
C PHE A 156 -2.76 -8.37 -7.51
N GLU A 157 -3.08 -9.06 -6.42
CA GLU A 157 -2.45 -10.34 -6.09
C GLU A 157 -2.72 -11.39 -7.18
N ASP A 158 -3.96 -11.47 -7.66
CA ASP A 158 -4.34 -12.40 -8.72
C ASP A 158 -3.69 -12.06 -10.07
N LEU A 159 -3.55 -10.77 -10.40
CA LEU A 159 -2.79 -10.33 -11.57
C LEU A 159 -1.30 -10.72 -11.46
N GLN A 160 -0.69 -10.50 -10.29
CA GLN A 160 0.72 -10.78 -10.07
C GLN A 160 1.03 -12.28 -10.12
N GLN A 161 0.13 -13.11 -9.59
CA GLN A 161 0.24 -14.56 -9.62
C GLN A 161 -0.18 -15.16 -10.97
N GLY A 162 -0.70 -14.36 -11.90
CA GLY A 162 -1.23 -14.81 -13.19
C GLY A 162 -2.55 -15.59 -13.07
N ALA A 163 -3.19 -15.56 -11.90
CA ALA A 163 -4.49 -16.17 -11.66
C ALA A 163 -5.64 -15.37 -12.30
N TYR A 164 -5.40 -14.10 -12.63
CA TYR A 164 -6.25 -13.28 -13.48
C TYR A 164 -5.41 -12.64 -14.59
N SER A 165 -5.95 -12.59 -15.79
CA SER A 165 -5.30 -11.96 -16.95
C SER A 165 -6.24 -10.95 -17.59
N LEU A 166 -5.68 -9.80 -17.95
CA LEU A 166 -6.39 -8.77 -18.69
C LEU A 166 -6.98 -9.36 -19.99
N PRO A 167 -8.24 -9.03 -20.33
CA PRO A 167 -8.81 -9.40 -21.61
C PRO A 167 -8.00 -8.81 -22.78
N GLU A 168 -7.79 -9.61 -23.84
CA GLU A 168 -6.97 -9.23 -25.01
C GLU A 168 -7.38 -7.88 -25.63
N HIS A 169 -8.68 -7.63 -25.75
CA HIS A 169 -9.20 -6.37 -26.30
C HIS A 169 -8.84 -5.15 -25.45
N MET A 170 -8.74 -5.32 -24.13
CA MET A 170 -8.37 -4.26 -23.20
C MET A 170 -6.87 -4.01 -23.25
N GLU A 171 -6.07 -5.07 -23.26
CA GLU A 171 -4.63 -4.96 -23.46
C GLU A 171 -4.31 -4.20 -24.75
N GLN A 172 -4.97 -4.56 -25.86
CA GLN A 172 -4.81 -3.87 -27.13
C GLN A 172 -5.25 -2.40 -27.05
N SER A 173 -6.34 -2.11 -26.33
CA SER A 173 -6.82 -0.74 -26.12
C SER A 173 -5.82 0.11 -25.31
N LEU A 174 -5.25 -0.45 -24.24
CA LEU A 174 -4.19 0.19 -23.46
C LEU A 174 -2.95 0.42 -24.32
N ARG A 175 -2.47 -0.58 -25.06
CA ARG A 175 -1.34 -0.46 -25.99
C ARG A 175 -1.55 0.66 -27.01
N ASN A 176 -2.75 0.76 -27.58
CA ASN A 176 -3.10 1.83 -28.52
C ASN A 176 -3.08 3.21 -27.85
N ILE A 177 -3.60 3.33 -26.62
CA ILE A 177 -3.59 4.59 -25.86
C ILE A 177 -2.16 5.01 -25.52
N PHE A 178 -1.31 4.10 -25.05
CA PHE A 178 0.11 4.40 -24.75
C PHE A 178 0.87 4.79 -26.01
N SER A 179 0.64 4.08 -27.13
CA SER A 179 1.25 4.41 -28.42
C SER A 179 0.83 5.79 -28.91
N LEU A 180 -0.46 6.12 -28.77
CA LEU A 180 -0.99 7.44 -29.09
C LEU A 180 -0.39 8.52 -28.19
N GLY A 181 -0.32 8.30 -26.88
CA GLY A 181 0.30 9.22 -25.92
C GLY A 181 1.77 9.49 -26.21
N ALA A 182 2.52 8.45 -26.59
CA ALA A 182 3.91 8.57 -27.01
C ALA A 182 4.04 9.39 -28.31
N SER A 183 3.23 9.08 -29.33
CA SER A 183 3.23 9.81 -30.61
C SER A 183 2.86 11.30 -30.48
N LYS A 184 2.10 11.64 -29.43
CA LYS A 184 1.68 13.01 -29.13
C LYS A 184 2.59 13.73 -28.14
N HIS A 185 3.68 13.09 -27.69
CA HIS A 185 4.62 13.62 -26.70
C HIS A 185 3.97 14.04 -25.38
N TYR A 186 3.00 13.24 -24.91
CA TYR A 186 2.24 13.53 -23.69
C TYR A 186 2.89 13.01 -22.40
N PHE A 187 3.97 12.24 -22.52
CA PHE A 187 4.82 11.86 -21.40
C PHE A 187 5.88 12.93 -21.19
N TYR A 188 6.22 13.21 -19.93
CA TYR A 188 7.24 14.20 -19.55
C TYR A 188 6.91 15.66 -19.94
N GLU A 189 5.63 15.99 -20.11
CA GLU A 189 5.19 17.39 -20.26
C GLU A 189 5.43 18.21 -18.99
N THR A 190 5.35 17.56 -17.83
CA THR A 190 5.69 18.11 -16.53
C THR A 190 6.85 17.33 -15.91
N MET A 191 7.57 17.96 -14.99
CA MET A 191 8.66 17.29 -14.28
C MET A 191 8.10 16.07 -13.51
N PRO A 192 8.61 14.85 -13.77
CA PRO A 192 8.12 13.66 -13.09
C PRO A 192 8.30 13.77 -11.58
N SER A 193 7.31 13.28 -10.85
CA SER A 193 7.32 13.22 -9.40
C SER A 193 6.73 11.90 -8.92
N MET A 194 6.82 11.62 -7.61
CA MET A 194 6.16 10.43 -7.04
C MET A 194 4.64 10.43 -7.28
N ALA A 195 3.99 11.60 -7.34
CA ALA A 195 2.57 11.73 -7.64
C ALA A 195 2.26 11.73 -9.15
N ASN A 196 3.26 11.98 -10.01
CA ASN A 196 3.12 11.98 -11.45
C ASN A 196 4.38 11.37 -12.10
N PRO A 197 4.57 10.04 -11.99
CA PRO A 197 5.80 9.38 -12.41
C PRO A 197 6.04 9.46 -13.91
N LEU A 198 4.99 9.70 -14.69
CA LEU A 198 5.03 9.82 -16.14
C LEU A 198 5.11 11.28 -16.63
N GLY A 199 5.17 12.26 -15.72
CA GLY A 199 5.25 13.68 -16.06
C GLY A 199 4.09 14.14 -16.97
N ILE A 200 2.89 13.60 -16.75
CA ILE A 200 1.72 13.86 -17.59
C ILE A 200 1.23 15.30 -17.36
N GLY A 201 0.97 16.04 -18.43
CA GLY A 201 0.38 17.38 -18.37
C GLY A 201 -1.09 17.41 -18.80
N ASN A 202 -1.70 18.60 -18.75
CA ASN A 202 -3.13 18.81 -19.01
C ASN A 202 -3.59 18.36 -20.42
N ARG A 203 -2.68 18.24 -21.39
CA ARG A 203 -3.04 17.82 -22.76
C ARG A 203 -3.32 16.33 -22.88
N CYS A 204 -2.80 15.54 -21.95
CA CYS A 204 -3.02 14.10 -21.89
C CYS A 204 -4.31 13.71 -21.15
N MET A 205 -5.02 14.68 -20.57
CA MET A 205 -6.24 14.47 -19.79
C MET A 205 -7.24 13.52 -20.49
N PRO A 206 -7.60 13.71 -21.78
CA PRO A 206 -8.53 12.80 -22.46
C PRO A 206 -8.03 11.35 -22.60
N LEU A 207 -6.71 11.13 -22.62
CA LEU A 207 -6.12 9.80 -22.62
C LEU A 207 -6.13 9.19 -21.22
N ALA A 208 -5.79 9.98 -20.19
CA ALA A 208 -5.83 9.55 -18.79
C ALA A 208 -7.24 9.08 -18.39
N ALA A 209 -8.29 9.83 -18.75
CA ALA A 209 -9.68 9.40 -18.53
C ALA A 209 -10.03 8.08 -19.25
N LYS A 210 -9.54 7.86 -20.47
CA LYS A 210 -9.77 6.60 -21.18
C LYS A 210 -9.08 5.43 -20.50
N VAL A 211 -7.85 5.62 -20.03
CA VAL A 211 -7.12 4.59 -19.25
C VAL A 211 -7.89 4.29 -17.96
N GLN A 212 -8.29 5.33 -17.22
CA GLN A 212 -9.07 5.17 -15.99
C GLN A 212 -10.35 4.36 -16.23
N ASN A 213 -11.14 4.72 -17.26
CA ASN A 213 -12.37 4.01 -17.58
C ASN A 213 -12.12 2.54 -17.95
N LEU A 214 -11.05 2.24 -18.69
CA LEU A 214 -10.68 0.86 -19.01
C LEU A 214 -10.29 0.07 -17.75
N LEU A 215 -9.52 0.68 -16.85
CA LEU A 215 -9.10 0.01 -15.61
C LEU A 215 -10.29 -0.24 -14.67
N ILE A 216 -11.22 0.70 -14.56
CA ILE A 216 -12.46 0.51 -13.78
C ILE A 216 -13.30 -0.60 -14.40
N ALA A 217 -13.44 -0.62 -15.74
CA ALA A 217 -14.16 -1.68 -16.44
C ALA A 217 -13.57 -3.07 -16.16
N ASP A 218 -12.24 -3.17 -16.15
CA ASP A 218 -11.54 -4.43 -15.89
C ASP A 218 -11.76 -4.92 -14.47
N PHE A 219 -11.61 -4.01 -13.52
CA PHE A 219 -11.80 -4.32 -12.11
C PHE A 219 -13.22 -4.83 -11.85
N LEU A 220 -14.24 -4.19 -12.42
CA LEU A 220 -15.62 -4.64 -12.31
C LEU A 220 -15.84 -5.99 -13.02
N ASN A 221 -15.17 -6.24 -14.14
CA ASN A 221 -15.20 -7.53 -14.82
C ASN A 221 -14.56 -8.65 -13.96
N TYR A 222 -13.41 -8.38 -13.33
CA TYR A 222 -12.78 -9.26 -12.37
C TYR A 222 -13.73 -9.61 -11.21
N LEU A 223 -14.39 -8.60 -10.63
CA LEU A 223 -15.37 -8.80 -9.56
C LEU A 223 -16.56 -9.67 -10.01
N ALA A 224 -17.08 -9.41 -11.20
CA ALA A 224 -18.18 -10.19 -11.76
C ALA A 224 -17.78 -11.66 -11.96
N MET A 225 -16.59 -11.92 -12.49
CA MET A 225 -16.12 -13.27 -12.79
C MET A 225 -15.79 -14.05 -11.52
N ARG A 226 -15.00 -13.44 -10.62
CA ARG A 226 -14.34 -14.16 -9.52
C ARG A 226 -15.10 -14.08 -8.20
N HIS A 227 -15.76 -12.96 -7.96
CA HIS A 227 -16.48 -12.70 -6.70
C HIS A 227 -18.01 -12.68 -6.89
N GLN A 228 -18.50 -12.77 -8.13
CA GLN A 228 -19.93 -12.64 -8.47
C GLN A 228 -20.55 -11.35 -7.92
N VAL A 229 -19.74 -10.29 -7.81
CA VAL A 229 -20.14 -8.96 -7.36
C VAL A 229 -20.41 -8.10 -8.59
N TYR A 230 -21.52 -7.38 -8.57
CA TYR A 230 -21.99 -6.53 -9.66
C TYR A 230 -22.44 -5.19 -9.08
N LEU A 231 -22.35 -4.12 -9.87
CA LEU A 231 -22.91 -2.84 -9.48
C LEU A 231 -24.43 -2.96 -9.26
N SER A 232 -24.93 -2.19 -8.30
CA SER A 232 -26.35 -2.13 -7.97
C SER A 232 -27.20 -1.73 -9.18
N THR A 233 -26.69 -0.85 -10.04
CA THR A 233 -27.33 -0.32 -11.25
C THR A 233 -27.23 -1.23 -12.48
N MET A 234 -26.44 -2.32 -12.46
CA MET A 234 -26.36 -3.24 -13.60
C MET A 234 -27.67 -4.02 -13.77
N ASP A 235 -28.26 -3.91 -14.97
CA ASP A 235 -29.46 -4.63 -15.40
C ASP A 235 -29.32 -6.16 -15.20
N GLU A 236 -30.38 -6.81 -14.70
CA GLU A 236 -30.38 -8.26 -14.39
C GLU A 236 -30.05 -9.16 -15.59
N VAL A 237 -30.30 -8.68 -16.82
CA VAL A 237 -30.00 -9.39 -18.07
C VAL A 237 -28.50 -9.46 -18.33
N LEU A 238 -27.74 -8.41 -17.98
CA LEU A 238 -26.28 -8.38 -18.14
C LEU A 238 -25.57 -9.23 -17.07
N LYS A 239 -26.12 -9.29 -15.85
CA LYS A 239 -25.66 -10.16 -14.75
C LYS A 239 -25.75 -11.67 -15.08
N LYS A 240 -26.55 -12.03 -16.10
CA LYS A 240 -26.74 -13.41 -16.56
C LYS A 240 -25.76 -13.82 -17.67
N ASN A 241 -25.34 -12.86 -18.51
CA ASN A 241 -24.39 -13.11 -19.61
C ASN A 241 -22.93 -13.20 -19.13
N SER A 242 -22.56 -12.48 -18.07
CA SER A 242 -21.24 -12.58 -17.42
C SER A 242 -20.95 -13.96 -16.79
N LYS A 243 -22.01 -14.70 -16.42
CA LYS A 243 -21.90 -16.07 -15.88
C LYS A 243 -21.62 -17.13 -16.94
N SER A 244 -21.56 -16.77 -18.23
CA SER A 244 -21.65 -17.74 -19.34
C SER A 244 -20.37 -17.95 -20.17
N LYS A 245 -19.19 -17.49 -19.73
CA LYS A 245 -17.94 -17.90 -20.37
C LYS A 245 -16.92 -18.40 -19.34
N PRO A 246 -16.50 -19.68 -19.43
CA PRO A 246 -15.32 -20.18 -18.73
C PRO A 246 -14.03 -19.62 -19.34
#